data_AF-A0A4Q6IDY5-F1
#
_entry.id   AF-A0A4Q6IDY5-F1
#
_cell.length_a   1.000
_cell.length_b   1.000
_cell.length_c   1.000
_cell.angle_alpha   90.00
_cell.angle_beta   90.00
_cell.angle_gamma   90.00
#
_symmetry.space_group_name_H-M   'P 1'
#
loop_
_entity.id
_entity.type
_entity.pdbx_description
1 polymer ?
#
loop_
_entity_poly.entity_id
_entity_poly.type
_entity_poly.pdbx_seq_one_letter_code
_entity_poly.pdbx_strand_id
1 'polypeptide(L)'
;YVDNDPIVLTHAHALLTSTPEGRTAYLDADLYDPEAVLKAAEGTLDFSRPIALMILNTLGHVADYDQARDLVRRLMAGLPSGSHLVISDSTSTSEGMIAASEAYNASGAVPYYVRSVEEIAGYFDGLELVEPGVVQVPEWRPVSSAPAQPVDAYCGVGRRL
;
A
#
# COMPACT_ATOMS: atom_id res chain seq x y z
N TYR A 1 3.13 3.37 11.21
CA TYR A 1 1.79 3.33 10.59
C TYR A 1 1.39 4.77 10.33
N VAL A 2 0.89 5.07 9.14
CA VAL A 2 0.54 6.42 8.69
C VAL A 2 -0.93 6.39 8.31
N ASP A 3 -1.72 7.31 8.84
CA ASP A 3 -3.14 7.42 8.55
C ASP A 3 -3.62 8.82 8.96
N ASN A 4 -4.63 9.34 8.28
CA ASN A 4 -5.21 10.66 8.52
C ASN A 4 -6.64 10.57 9.10
N ASP A 5 -7.15 9.37 9.41
CA ASP A 5 -8.41 9.18 10.10
C ASP A 5 -8.23 9.41 11.62
N PRO A 6 -8.90 10.43 12.21
CA PRO A 6 -8.80 10.74 13.63
C PRO A 6 -9.27 9.59 14.55
N ILE A 7 -10.11 8.67 14.05
CA ILE A 7 -10.54 7.48 14.80
C ILE A 7 -9.37 6.51 14.97
N VAL A 8 -8.52 6.38 13.95
CA VAL A 8 -7.38 5.48 14.00
C VAL A 8 -6.34 5.97 14.99
N LEU A 9 -6.08 7.28 15.03
CA LEU A 9 -5.19 7.91 16.04
C LEU A 9 -5.58 7.52 17.47
N THR A 10 -6.88 7.52 17.77
CA THR A 10 -7.41 7.20 19.11
C THR A 10 -7.11 5.75 19.52
N HIS A 11 -7.13 4.81 18.58
CA HIS A 11 -6.88 3.39 18.83
C HIS A 11 -5.39 3.04 18.71
N ALA A 12 -4.64 3.73 17.85
CA ALA A 12 -3.24 3.47 17.55
C ALA A 12 -2.35 3.60 18.79
N HIS A 13 -2.60 4.57 19.66
CA HIS A 13 -1.84 4.71 20.92
C HIS A 13 -1.98 3.50 21.85
N ALA A 14 -3.10 2.78 21.80
CA ALA A 14 -3.31 1.58 22.60
C ALA A 14 -2.76 0.31 21.93
N LEU A 15 -2.76 0.25 20.59
CA LEU A 15 -2.45 -0.96 19.84
C LEU A 15 -1.00 -1.04 19.34
N LEU A 16 -0.35 0.09 19.06
CA LEU A 16 1.03 0.14 18.55
C LEU A 16 2.05 0.04 19.68
N THR A 17 1.95 -1.04 20.46
CA THR A 17 2.97 -1.40 21.44
C THR A 17 4.12 -2.15 20.75
N SER A 18 5.36 -1.85 21.16
CA SER A 18 6.56 -2.50 20.64
C SER A 18 7.22 -3.34 21.73
N THR A 19 8.05 -4.30 21.31
CA THR A 19 9.02 -4.94 22.20
C THR A 19 10.11 -3.93 22.62
N PRO A 20 10.86 -4.20 23.71
CA PRO A 20 11.95 -3.33 24.15
C PRO A 20 13.06 -3.11 23.11
N GLU A 21 13.30 -4.10 22.25
CA GLU A 21 14.33 -4.05 21.21
C GLU A 21 13.84 -3.33 19.94
N GLY A 22 12.53 -3.27 19.74
CA GLY A 22 11.89 -2.71 18.56
C GLY A 22 11.41 -1.26 18.76
N ARG A 23 10.86 -0.69 17.70
CA ARG A 23 10.18 0.61 17.74
C ARG A 23 8.95 0.60 16.84
N THR A 24 7.88 1.24 17.29
CA THR A 24 6.66 1.50 16.52
C THR A 24 6.29 2.97 16.70
N ALA A 25 5.73 3.56 15.64
CA ALA A 25 5.16 4.90 15.70
C ALA A 25 3.90 4.98 14.84
N TYR A 26 2.94 5.76 15.33
CA TYR A 26 1.85 6.29 14.53
C TYR A 26 2.24 7.68 14.04
N LEU A 27 1.99 7.96 12.77
CA LEU A 27 2.19 9.27 12.17
C LEU A 27 0.83 9.74 11.66
N ASP A 28 0.33 10.84 12.23
CA ASP A 28 -0.81 11.59 11.68
C ASP A 28 -0.30 12.38 10.47
N ALA A 29 -0.36 11.75 9.30
CA ALA A 29 0.15 12.31 8.06
C ALA A 29 -0.68 11.81 6.89
N ASP A 30 -0.74 12.63 5.84
CA ASP A 30 -1.53 12.38 4.65
C ASP A 30 -0.66 11.77 3.54
N LEU A 31 -1.15 10.71 2.90
CA LEU A 31 -0.52 10.10 1.73
C LEU A 31 -0.30 11.11 0.59
N TYR A 32 -1.17 12.12 0.47
CA TYR A 32 -1.06 13.18 -0.53
C TYR A 32 0.13 14.15 -0.28
N ASP A 33 0.82 14.05 0.86
CA ASP A 33 2.07 14.76 1.16
C ASP A 33 3.23 13.78 1.46
N PRO A 34 3.80 13.12 0.42
CA PRO A 34 4.89 12.16 0.56
C PRO A 34 6.07 12.67 1.38
N GLU A 35 6.48 13.93 1.19
CA GLU A 35 7.64 14.51 1.87
C GLU A 35 7.37 14.71 3.36
N ALA A 36 6.15 15.10 3.75
CA ALA A 36 5.78 15.15 5.16
C ALA A 36 5.79 13.75 5.80
N VAL A 37 5.28 12.73 5.11
CA VAL A 37 5.32 11.33 5.58
C VAL A 37 6.75 10.86 5.80
N LEU A 38 7.62 11.06 4.80
CA LEU A 38 9.03 10.66 4.86
C LEU A 38 9.75 11.35 6.02
N LYS A 39 9.59 12.68 6.14
CA LYS A 39 10.18 13.47 7.22
C LYS A 39 9.70 13.04 8.60
N ALA A 40 8.40 12.77 8.75
CA ALA A 40 7.84 12.30 10.01
C ALA A 40 8.38 10.91 10.40
N ALA A 41 8.68 10.05 9.40
CA ALA A 41 9.22 8.72 9.63
C ALA A 41 10.69 8.71 10.12
N GLU A 42 11.48 9.77 9.86
CA GLU A 42 12.89 9.89 10.30
C GLU A 42 13.06 9.75 11.82
N GLY A 43 12.03 10.08 12.61
CA GLY A 43 12.06 9.93 14.07
C GLY A 43 12.07 8.46 14.55
N THR A 44 11.72 7.52 13.67
CA THR A 44 11.58 6.09 14.00
C THR A 44 12.42 5.19 13.11
N LEU A 45 12.51 5.50 11.81
CA LEU A 45 13.21 4.69 10.81
C LEU A 45 14.59 5.26 10.49
N ASP A 46 15.56 4.38 10.26
CA ASP A 46 16.90 4.73 9.82
C ASP A 46 16.99 4.69 8.28
N PHE A 47 16.95 5.86 7.65
CA PHE A 47 16.99 6.03 6.19
C PHE A 47 18.37 5.75 5.57
N SER A 48 19.38 5.39 6.37
CA SER A 48 20.63 4.85 5.84
C SER A 48 20.54 3.35 5.51
N ARG A 49 19.45 2.68 5.89
CA ARG A 49 19.21 1.24 5.70
C ARG A 49 17.95 1.00 4.88
N PRO A 50 17.88 -0.10 4.11
CA PRO A 50 16.67 -0.46 3.36
C PRO A 50 15.39 -0.43 4.19
N ILE A 51 14.34 0.20 3.65
CA ILE A 51 13.02 0.31 4.27
C ILE A 51 12.00 -0.44 3.39
N ALA A 52 11.05 -1.14 4.03
CA ALA A 52 9.88 -1.66 3.33
C ALA A 52 8.73 -0.65 3.45
N LEU A 53 8.32 -0.07 2.32
CA LEU A 53 7.11 0.74 2.20
C LEU A 53 5.94 -0.18 1.84
N MET A 54 4.91 -0.19 2.67
CA MET A 54 3.71 -1.00 2.46
C MET A 54 2.52 -0.07 2.29
N ILE A 55 1.83 -0.18 1.17
CA ILE A 55 0.60 0.58 0.87
C ILE A 55 -0.48 -0.45 0.53
N LEU A 56 -1.40 -0.67 1.46
CA LEU A 56 -2.35 -1.79 1.39
C LEU A 56 -3.79 -1.26 1.46
N ASN A 57 -4.59 -1.54 0.44
CA ASN A 57 -5.98 -1.09 0.30
C ASN A 57 -6.12 0.44 0.46
N THR A 58 -5.18 1.20 -0.12
CA THR A 58 -5.10 2.66 0.09
C THR A 58 -5.10 3.44 -1.23
N LEU A 59 -4.39 2.98 -2.27
CA LEU A 59 -4.27 3.76 -3.51
C LEU A 59 -5.61 3.85 -4.26
N GLY A 60 -6.53 2.92 -4.00
CA GLY A 60 -7.91 3.03 -4.47
C GLY A 60 -8.64 4.28 -3.96
N HIS A 61 -8.21 4.92 -2.87
CA HIS A 61 -8.78 6.20 -2.42
C HIS A 61 -8.24 7.43 -3.18
N VAL A 62 -7.30 7.22 -4.11
CA VAL A 62 -6.81 8.25 -5.02
C VAL A 62 -7.51 8.11 -6.37
N ALA A 63 -8.35 9.11 -6.68
CA ALA A 63 -9.21 9.08 -7.86
C ALA A 63 -8.44 9.02 -9.18
N ASP A 64 -7.39 9.83 -9.30
CA ASP A 64 -6.58 9.91 -10.50
C ASP A 64 -5.44 8.88 -10.48
N TYR A 65 -5.29 8.10 -11.56
CA TYR A 65 -4.27 7.06 -11.65
C TYR A 65 -2.84 7.61 -11.59
N ASP A 66 -2.58 8.64 -12.37
CA ASP A 66 -1.24 9.17 -12.53
C ASP A 66 -0.81 9.91 -11.27
N GLN A 67 -1.75 10.54 -10.56
CA GLN A 67 -1.55 11.04 -9.22
C GLN A 67 -1.18 9.91 -8.25
N ALA A 68 -1.91 8.80 -8.23
CA ALA A 68 -1.60 7.67 -7.36
C ALA A 68 -0.19 7.12 -7.62
N ARG A 69 0.20 6.99 -8.90
CA ARG A 69 1.57 6.61 -9.29
C ARG A 69 2.60 7.64 -8.85
N ASP A 70 2.32 8.93 -8.99
CA ASP A 70 3.24 9.99 -8.57
C ASP A 70 3.49 9.96 -7.04
N LEU A 71 2.46 9.71 -6.24
CA LEU A 71 2.58 9.56 -4.79
C LEU A 71 3.51 8.38 -4.44
N VAL A 72 3.28 7.20 -5.04
CA VAL A 72 4.15 6.02 -4.86
C VAL A 72 5.59 6.34 -5.28
N ARG A 73 5.77 6.96 -6.45
CA ARG A 73 7.08 7.34 -6.99
C ARG A 73 7.84 8.29 -6.06
N ARG A 74 7.16 9.31 -5.51
CA ARG A 74 7.77 10.29 -4.60
C ARG A 74 8.15 9.67 -3.25
N LEU A 75 7.28 8.82 -2.69
CA LEU A 75 7.61 8.06 -1.48
C LEU A 75 8.84 7.18 -1.72
N MET A 76 8.84 6.38 -2.78
CA MET A 76 9.96 5.49 -3.12
C MET A 76 11.25 6.25 -3.45
N ALA A 77 11.15 7.45 -4.04
CA ALA A 77 12.32 8.30 -4.32
C ALA A 77 13.05 8.73 -3.04
N GLY A 78 12.33 8.91 -1.93
CA GLY A 78 12.88 9.28 -0.63
C GLY A 78 13.51 8.12 0.15
N LEU A 79 13.34 6.87 -0.28
CA LEU A 79 13.90 5.70 0.42
C LEU A 79 15.30 5.36 -0.10
N PRO A 80 16.16 4.68 0.68
CA PRO A 80 17.48 4.24 0.22
C PRO A 80 17.41 3.07 -0.77
N SER A 81 18.50 2.82 -1.51
CA SER A 81 18.65 1.64 -2.37
C SER A 81 18.49 0.35 -1.54
N GLY A 82 17.94 -0.69 -2.16
CA GLY A 82 17.57 -1.95 -1.51
C GLY A 82 16.23 -1.92 -0.77
N SER A 83 15.58 -0.77 -0.67
CA SER A 83 14.21 -0.64 -0.13
C SER A 83 13.20 -1.39 -0.99
N HIS A 84 12.06 -1.75 -0.40
CA HIS A 84 11.01 -2.48 -1.09
C HIS A 84 9.69 -1.73 -1.03
N LEU A 85 8.91 -1.83 -2.10
CA LEU A 85 7.51 -1.45 -2.17
C LEU A 85 6.67 -2.72 -2.08
N VAL A 86 5.63 -2.71 -1.25
CA VAL A 86 4.59 -3.73 -1.19
C VAL A 86 3.26 -3.05 -1.44
N ILE A 87 2.52 -3.50 -2.46
CA ILE A 87 1.17 -3.04 -2.74
C ILE A 87 0.22 -4.23 -2.71
N SER A 88 -0.96 -4.00 -2.15
CA SER A 88 -2.14 -4.86 -2.30
C SER A 88 -3.35 -3.97 -2.43
N ASP A 89 -4.17 -4.13 -3.46
CA ASP A 89 -5.40 -3.34 -3.66
C ASP A 89 -6.47 -4.19 -4.36
N SER A 90 -7.73 -3.78 -4.22
CA SER A 90 -8.85 -4.40 -4.93
C SER A 90 -8.83 -4.08 -6.43
N THR A 91 -9.26 -5.07 -7.23
CA THR A 91 -9.13 -5.02 -8.70
C THR A 91 -10.45 -4.98 -9.43
N SER A 92 -10.45 -4.37 -10.61
CA SER A 92 -11.59 -4.30 -11.53
C SER A 92 -11.73 -5.57 -12.39
N THR A 93 -11.36 -6.73 -11.85
CA THR A 93 -11.31 -8.01 -12.58
C THR A 93 -12.63 -8.76 -12.59
N SER A 94 -13.58 -8.40 -11.72
CA SER A 94 -14.91 -9.02 -11.65
C SER A 94 -16.01 -7.96 -11.74
N GLU A 95 -17.10 -8.30 -12.44
CA GLU A 95 -18.31 -7.46 -12.50
C GLU A 95 -18.88 -7.20 -11.09
N GLY A 96 -18.78 -8.20 -10.20
CA GLY A 96 -19.22 -8.09 -8.81
C GLY A 96 -18.43 -7.06 -8.02
N MET A 97 -17.09 -7.04 -8.15
CA MET A 97 -16.25 -6.07 -7.47
C MET A 97 -16.45 -4.66 -8.02
N ILE A 98 -16.59 -4.51 -9.34
CA ILE A 98 -16.90 -3.22 -9.98
C ILE A 98 -18.23 -2.67 -9.43
N ALA A 99 -19.29 -3.48 -9.46
CA ALA A 99 -20.60 -3.07 -8.94
C ALA A 99 -20.58 -2.75 -7.44
N ALA A 100 -19.80 -3.51 -6.65
CA ALA A 100 -19.61 -3.25 -5.23
C ALA A 100 -18.89 -1.90 -4.99
N SER A 101 -17.84 -1.62 -5.75
CA SER A 101 -17.11 -0.33 -5.71
C SER A 101 -18.02 0.84 -6.10
N GLU A 102 -18.83 0.70 -7.15
CA GLU A 102 -19.80 1.73 -7.56
C GLU A 102 -20.86 1.98 -6.48
N ALA A 103 -21.42 0.92 -5.90
CA ALA A 103 -22.40 1.02 -4.81
C ALA A 103 -21.78 1.66 -3.55
N TYR A 104 -20.54 1.31 -3.22
CA TYR A 104 -19.79 1.91 -2.13
C TYR A 104 -19.59 3.42 -2.37
N ASN A 105 -19.18 3.83 -3.57
CA ASN A 105 -18.99 5.22 -3.94
C ASN A 105 -20.30 6.02 -3.92
N ALA A 106 -21.43 5.38 -4.26
CA ALA A 106 -22.76 6.00 -4.18
C ALA A 106 -23.30 6.16 -2.74
N SER A 107 -22.71 5.49 -1.75
CA SER A 107 -23.18 5.51 -0.36
C SER A 107 -22.83 6.80 0.41
N GLY A 108 -21.92 7.63 -0.13
CA GLY A 108 -21.36 8.80 0.54
C GLY A 108 -20.12 8.52 1.38
N ALA A 109 -19.62 7.27 1.37
CA ALA A 109 -18.30 6.94 1.89
C ALA A 109 -17.18 7.62 1.08
N VAL A 110 -15.97 7.69 1.65
CA VAL A 110 -14.78 8.14 0.90
C VAL A 110 -14.59 7.21 -0.30
N PRO A 111 -14.63 7.70 -1.55
CA PRO A 111 -14.63 6.81 -2.70
C PRO A 111 -13.43 5.87 -2.77
N TYR A 112 -13.65 4.68 -3.31
CA TYR A 112 -12.61 3.71 -3.63
C TYR A 112 -12.75 3.28 -5.09
N TYR A 113 -11.69 3.47 -5.87
CA TYR A 113 -11.61 3.23 -7.30
C TYR A 113 -10.78 1.97 -7.55
N VAL A 114 -11.45 0.87 -7.90
CA VAL A 114 -10.80 -0.39 -8.27
C VAL A 114 -10.06 -0.25 -9.59
N ARG A 115 -8.86 -0.86 -9.68
CA ARG A 115 -7.94 -0.72 -10.81
C ARG A 115 -7.76 -2.00 -11.59
N SER A 116 -7.34 -1.89 -12.84
CA SER A 116 -6.91 -3.05 -13.62
C SER A 116 -5.62 -3.65 -13.04
N VAL A 117 -5.30 -4.88 -13.43
CA VAL A 117 -4.05 -5.54 -13.00
C VAL A 117 -2.84 -4.79 -13.55
N GLU A 118 -2.93 -4.28 -14.78
CA GLU A 118 -1.91 -3.47 -15.43
C GLU A 118 -1.70 -2.14 -14.70
N GLU A 119 -2.78 -1.51 -14.25
CA GLU A 119 -2.69 -0.28 -13.46
C GLU A 119 -1.98 -0.52 -12.12
N ILE A 120 -2.29 -1.62 -11.43
CA ILE A 120 -1.58 -2.00 -10.19
C ILE A 120 -0.12 -2.29 -10.47
N ALA A 121 0.19 -3.00 -11.57
CA ALA A 121 1.56 -3.26 -11.97
C ALA A 121 2.35 -1.96 -12.26
N GLY A 122 1.70 -0.94 -12.83
CA GLY A 122 2.32 0.35 -13.11
C GLY A 122 2.71 1.17 -11.86
N TYR A 123 2.27 0.79 -10.65
CA TYR A 123 2.81 1.37 -9.41
C TYR A 123 4.25 0.93 -9.12
N PHE A 124 4.71 -0.16 -9.73
CA PHE A 124 6.06 -0.71 -9.57
C PHE A 124 7.04 -0.22 -10.66
N ASP A 125 6.64 0.71 -11.52
CA ASP A 125 7.48 1.20 -12.59
C ASP A 125 8.83 1.73 -12.07
N GLY A 126 9.92 1.25 -12.67
CA GLY A 126 11.29 1.58 -12.25
C GLY A 126 11.81 0.77 -11.06
N LEU A 127 11.03 -0.19 -10.54
CA LEU A 127 11.47 -1.16 -9.53
C LEU A 127 11.70 -2.54 -10.16
N GLU A 128 12.54 -3.35 -9.53
CA GLU A 128 12.71 -4.76 -9.86
C GLU A 128 11.61 -5.57 -9.16
N LEU A 129 10.65 -6.10 -9.92
CA LEU A 129 9.60 -6.95 -9.35
C LEU A 129 10.20 -8.24 -8.77
N VAL A 130 9.81 -8.53 -7.53
CA VAL A 130 10.15 -9.77 -6.84
C VAL A 130 9.19 -10.85 -7.30
N GLU A 131 9.72 -12.01 -7.72
CA GLU A 131 8.93 -13.16 -8.13
C GLU A 131 7.89 -13.56 -7.07
N PRO A 132 6.62 -13.82 -7.46
CA PRO A 132 6.13 -14.06 -8.82
C PRO A 132 5.67 -12.81 -9.62
N GLY A 133 6.02 -11.61 -9.17
CA GLY A 133 5.52 -10.36 -9.74
C GLY A 133 4.17 -9.96 -9.14
N VAL A 134 3.25 -9.49 -9.97
CA VAL A 134 1.90 -9.05 -9.57
C VAL A 134 0.90 -10.17 -9.83
N VAL A 135 0.33 -10.73 -8.76
CA VAL A 135 -0.60 -11.88 -8.79
C VAL A 135 -1.74 -11.66 -7.79
N GLN A 136 -2.77 -12.52 -7.82
CA GLN A 136 -3.80 -12.48 -6.78
C GLN A 136 -3.17 -12.71 -5.41
N VAL A 137 -3.66 -12.01 -4.38
CA VAL A 137 -3.10 -12.09 -3.01
C VAL A 137 -2.82 -13.52 -2.52
N PRO A 138 -3.72 -14.50 -2.70
CA PRO A 138 -3.51 -15.86 -2.21
C PRO A 138 -2.44 -16.66 -2.98
N GLU A 139 -2.05 -16.19 -4.16
CA GLU A 139 -1.04 -16.82 -5.02
C GLU A 139 0.37 -16.30 -4.73
N TRP A 140 0.50 -15.21 -3.95
CA TRP A 140 1.80 -14.63 -3.63
C TRP A 140 2.52 -15.44 -2.55
N ARG A 141 3.43 -16.32 -2.99
CA ARG A 141 4.29 -17.19 -2.15
C ARG A 141 3.51 -17.92 -1.03
N PRO A 142 2.47 -18.71 -1.38
CA PRO A 142 1.63 -19.36 -0.40
C PRO A 142 2.41 -20.36 0.44
N VAL A 143 2.07 -20.45 1.73
CA VAL A 143 2.67 -21.42 2.66
C VAL A 143 2.09 -22.84 2.44
N SER A 144 0.87 -22.92 1.92
CA SER A 144 0.18 -24.18 1.62
C SER A 144 0.12 -24.43 0.13
N SER A 145 0.23 -25.69 -0.28
CA SER A 145 0.01 -26.12 -1.67
C SER A 145 -1.47 -26.35 -2.02
N ALA A 146 -2.37 -26.17 -1.05
CA ALA A 146 -3.80 -26.25 -1.31
C ALA A 146 -4.22 -25.12 -2.26
N PRO A 147 -5.12 -25.39 -3.24
CA PRO A 147 -5.66 -24.36 -4.10
C PRO A 147 -6.30 -23.25 -3.26
N ALA A 148 -5.86 -22.02 -3.47
CA ALA A 148 -6.45 -20.88 -2.80
C ALA A 148 -7.76 -20.48 -3.49
N GLN A 149 -8.69 -19.90 -2.72
CA GLN A 149 -9.87 -19.30 -3.32
C GLN A 149 -9.48 -17.99 -4.00
N PRO A 150 -9.93 -17.74 -5.25
CA PRO A 150 -9.69 -16.47 -5.92
C PRO A 150 -10.29 -15.30 -5.13
N VAL A 151 -9.62 -14.15 -5.17
CA VAL A 151 -10.08 -12.90 -4.57
C VAL A 151 -9.90 -11.75 -5.56
N ASP A 152 -10.76 -10.75 -5.49
CA ASP A 152 -10.67 -9.55 -6.33
C ASP A 152 -9.67 -8.53 -5.75
N ALA A 153 -8.47 -9.02 -5.43
CA ALA A 153 -7.35 -8.22 -4.95
C ALA A 153 -6.03 -8.81 -5.46
N TYR A 154 -5.16 -7.94 -5.96
CA TYR A 154 -3.84 -8.28 -6.45
C TYR A 154 -2.79 -7.62 -5.58
N CYS A 155 -1.63 -8.27 -5.48
CA CYS A 155 -0.49 -7.74 -4.76
C CYS A 155 0.82 -7.96 -5.51
N GLY A 156 1.83 -7.20 -5.14
CA GLY A 156 3.18 -7.34 -5.65
C GLY A 156 4.21 -6.76 -4.70
N VAL A 157 5.47 -7.12 -4.94
CA VAL A 157 6.62 -6.56 -4.24
C VAL A 157 7.65 -6.11 -5.27
N GLY A 158 8.11 -4.87 -5.16
CA GLY A 158 9.15 -4.31 -6.02
C GLY A 158 10.34 -3.85 -5.19
N ARG A 159 11.55 -4.14 -5.66
CA ARG A 159 12.80 -3.70 -5.03
C ARG A 159 13.34 -2.47 -5.75
N ARG A 160 13.74 -1.47 -4.97
CA ARG A 160 14.51 -0.32 -5.46
C ARG A 160 15.98 -0.71 -5.56
N LEU A 161 16.57 -0.50 -6.73
CA LEU A 161 18.00 -0.71 -6.99
C LEU A 161 18.85 0.43 -6.45
#